data_AF-A0AAD6YKT4-F1
#
_entry.id   AF-A0AAD6YKT4-F1
#
_cell.length_a   1.000
_cell.length_b   1.000
_cell.length_c   1.000
_cell.angle_alpha   90.00
_cell.angle_beta   90.00
_cell.angle_gamma   90.00
#
_symmetry.space_group_name_H-M   'P 1'
#
loop_
_entity.id
_entity.type
_entity.pdbx_description
1 polymer ?
#
loop_
_entity_poly.entity_id
_entity_poly.type
_entity_poly.pdbx_seq_one_letter_code
_entity_poly.pdbx_strand_id
1 'polypeptide(L)'
;MATLDPRRFTAAQYVDISASPLRSQFRRMRSMQVADPHRRQFGDQLATSDVPFPPATRGFLYFFSPPAQSPLAGGVRFRVVPQAPAPNRVGPAFAAGHDLLMAHGLPWHLPVWEILTRRAYSCLRDVLVKDELAPGRLRLACNSLSITRDSVLVTALGMPWAVDWSTEFSRIYVVAPHHHPVAAMVRHPWYSRASERKAPYSGTSRRPFQINKTN
;
A
#
# COMPACT_ATOMS: atom_id res chain seq x y z
N MET A 1 20.68 3.23 -11.23
CA MET A 1 19.87 3.09 -10.01
C MET A 1 20.16 1.72 -9.40
N ALA A 2 20.33 1.66 -8.07
CA ALA A 2 20.72 0.45 -7.34
C ALA A 2 19.54 -0.53 -7.16
N THR A 3 19.83 -1.78 -6.74
CA THR A 3 18.84 -2.87 -6.63
C THR A 3 17.80 -2.64 -5.53
N LEU A 4 16.63 -3.28 -5.64
CA LEU A 4 15.59 -3.29 -4.59
C LEU A 4 15.47 -4.65 -3.87
N ASP A 5 16.33 -5.61 -4.19
CA ASP A 5 16.40 -6.91 -3.51
C ASP A 5 17.19 -6.80 -2.20
N PRO A 6 16.57 -7.04 -1.02
CA PRO A 6 17.23 -6.97 0.28
C PRO A 6 18.51 -7.80 0.39
N ARG A 7 18.61 -8.90 -0.37
CA ARG A 7 19.75 -9.82 -0.33
C ARG A 7 21.00 -9.24 -1.02
N ARG A 8 20.82 -8.19 -1.81
CA ARG A 8 21.85 -7.57 -2.64
C ARG A 8 22.18 -6.15 -2.18
N PHE A 9 21.78 -5.80 -0.96
CA PHE A 9 22.00 -4.47 -0.42
C PHE A 9 23.46 -4.19 -0.06
N THR A 10 23.86 -2.97 -0.35
CA THR A 10 25.17 -2.39 -0.08
C THR A 10 24.99 -1.07 0.67
N ALA A 11 26.05 -0.58 1.32
CA ALA A 11 25.99 0.68 2.08
C ALA A 11 25.61 1.89 1.19
N ALA A 12 25.89 1.83 -0.11
CA ALA A 12 25.54 2.89 -1.07
C ALA A 12 24.02 3.06 -1.29
N GLN A 13 23.21 2.08 -0.90
CA GLN A 13 21.74 2.14 -0.99
C GLN A 13 21.08 2.77 0.23
N TYR A 14 21.87 3.10 1.26
CA TYR A 14 21.38 3.81 2.43
C TYR A 14 21.06 5.26 2.05
N VAL A 15 19.79 5.65 2.21
CA VAL A 15 19.30 6.96 1.79
C VAL A 15 18.53 7.64 2.91
N ASP A 16 18.57 8.97 2.92
CA ASP A 16 17.68 9.81 3.71
C ASP A 16 16.55 10.32 2.82
N ILE A 17 15.30 9.99 3.17
CA ILE A 17 14.12 10.44 2.42
C ILE A 17 13.32 11.53 3.15
N SER A 18 13.82 12.04 4.29
CA SER A 18 13.12 13.04 5.11
C SER A 18 12.71 14.28 4.32
N ALA A 19 13.59 14.75 3.42
CA ALA A 19 13.36 15.91 2.55
C ALA A 19 12.99 15.53 1.11
N SER A 20 12.76 14.24 0.84
CA SER A 20 12.50 13.78 -0.53
C SER A 20 11.12 14.25 -1.00
N PRO A 21 10.99 14.74 -2.25
CA PRO A 21 9.69 14.98 -2.87
C PRO A 21 9.04 13.68 -3.34
N LEU A 22 9.67 12.52 -3.09
CA LEU A 22 8.96 11.24 -3.16
C LEU A 22 7.69 11.43 -2.34
N ARG A 23 6.55 11.33 -3.04
CA ARG A 23 5.24 11.68 -2.50
C ARG A 23 5.08 11.01 -1.16
N SER A 24 5.20 11.88 -0.19
CA SER A 24 5.57 11.55 1.14
C SER A 24 4.34 11.04 1.86
N GLN A 25 4.61 10.36 2.96
CA GLN A 25 3.66 9.54 3.69
C GLN A 25 2.32 10.23 3.97
N PHE A 26 1.41 9.43 4.50
CA PHE A 26 0.04 9.76 4.88
C PHE A 26 -0.93 9.69 3.70
N ARG A 27 -1.55 8.51 3.57
CA ARG A 27 -3.00 8.51 3.32
C ARG A 27 -3.64 9.27 4.47
N ARG A 28 -3.70 10.61 4.41
CA ARG A 28 -4.59 11.35 5.29
C ARG A 28 -5.98 11.01 4.81
N MET A 29 -6.58 10.02 5.46
CA MET A 29 -7.89 9.48 5.11
C MET A 29 -8.85 10.65 4.98
N ARG A 30 -9.25 10.92 3.73
CA ARG A 30 -10.32 11.85 3.42
C ARG A 30 -11.46 10.97 2.96
N SER A 31 -12.59 11.01 3.66
CA SER A 31 -13.86 10.49 3.13
C SER A 31 -14.09 11.20 1.80
N MET A 32 -14.06 10.42 0.72
CA MET A 32 -14.27 10.91 -0.63
C MET A 32 -15.34 10.02 -1.25
N GLN A 33 -16.50 10.59 -1.55
CA GLN A 33 -17.57 9.87 -2.22
C GLN A 33 -17.11 9.49 -3.62
N VAL A 34 -16.89 8.21 -3.87
CA VAL A 34 -16.46 7.72 -5.19
C VAL A 34 -17.67 7.22 -5.98
N ALA A 35 -17.76 7.65 -7.24
CA ALA A 35 -18.78 7.20 -8.17
C ALA A 35 -18.62 5.69 -8.47
N ASP A 36 -19.72 4.97 -8.38
CA ASP A 36 -19.77 3.52 -8.56
C ASP A 36 -19.82 3.10 -10.04
N PRO A 37 -19.00 2.13 -10.51
CA PRO A 37 -19.15 1.47 -11.81
C PRO A 37 -20.52 0.85 -12.10
N HIS A 38 -21.38 0.61 -11.09
CA HIS A 38 -22.74 0.09 -11.26
C HIS A 38 -23.85 1.13 -11.05
N ARG A 39 -23.53 2.44 -11.14
CA ARG A 39 -24.50 3.55 -11.04
C ARG A 39 -25.32 3.59 -9.73
N ARG A 40 -24.86 2.97 -8.64
CA ARG A 40 -25.40 3.18 -7.29
C ARG A 40 -24.37 3.94 -6.47
N GLN A 41 -24.56 5.25 -6.29
CA GLN A 41 -23.63 6.10 -5.53
C GLN A 41 -23.45 5.63 -4.08
N PHE A 42 -22.50 4.77 -3.75
CA PHE A 42 -22.04 4.60 -2.36
C PHE A 42 -20.62 4.02 -2.30
N GLY A 43 -19.77 4.64 -1.46
CA GLY A 43 -18.45 4.15 -1.10
C GLY A 43 -17.47 5.30 -0.92
N ASP A 44 -17.00 5.48 0.31
CA ASP A 44 -15.91 6.41 0.57
C ASP A 44 -14.57 5.70 0.35
N GLN A 45 -13.64 6.37 -0.33
CA GLN A 45 -12.31 5.83 -0.60
C GLN A 45 -11.26 6.63 0.15
N LEU A 46 -10.21 5.95 0.62
CA LEU A 46 -9.10 6.59 1.33
C LEU A 46 -8.31 7.51 0.40
N ALA A 47 -8.58 8.82 0.43
CA ALA A 47 -7.72 9.73 -0.33
C ALA A 47 -6.32 9.83 0.30
N THR A 48 -5.32 10.00 -0.57
CA THR A 48 -3.94 10.33 -0.17
C THR A 48 -3.69 11.83 -0.24
N SER A 49 -2.88 12.35 0.68
CA SER A 49 -2.39 13.73 0.64
C SER A 49 -0.87 13.72 0.60
N ASP A 50 -0.25 14.59 -0.20
CA ASP A 50 1.20 14.71 -0.24
C ASP A 50 1.68 15.49 1.00
N VAL A 51 2.25 14.82 2.02
CA VAL A 51 2.89 15.49 3.18
C VAL A 51 4.25 14.89 3.50
N PRO A 52 5.28 15.70 3.85
CA PRO A 52 6.68 15.27 4.01
C PRO A 52 6.90 14.02 4.85
N PHE A 53 7.97 13.29 4.54
CA PHE A 53 8.41 12.16 5.36
C PHE A 53 8.77 12.68 6.76
N PRO A 54 8.54 11.89 7.83
CA PRO A 54 8.99 12.26 9.16
C PRO A 54 10.49 12.57 9.18
N PRO A 55 10.96 13.48 10.05
CA PRO A 55 12.38 13.76 10.19
C PRO A 55 13.20 12.49 10.48
N ALA A 56 14.44 12.46 10.00
CA ALA A 56 15.38 11.36 10.16
C ALA A 56 14.88 10.00 9.61
N THR A 57 14.04 10.02 8.58
CA THR A 57 13.63 8.82 7.84
C THR A 57 14.77 8.35 6.95
N ARG A 58 15.69 7.57 7.53
CA ARG A 58 16.88 7.02 6.88
C ARG A 58 16.84 5.51 6.82
N GLY A 59 17.37 4.93 5.76
CA GLY A 59 17.37 3.47 5.57
C GLY A 59 17.31 3.05 4.11
N PHE A 60 16.51 2.01 3.81
CA PHE A 60 16.54 1.32 2.52
C PHE A 60 15.15 1.18 1.90
N LEU A 61 15.03 1.52 0.62
CA LEU A 61 13.90 1.08 -0.20
C LEU A 61 14.10 -0.39 -0.58
N TYR A 62 13.06 -1.20 -0.42
CA TYR A 62 13.12 -2.61 -0.74
C TYR A 62 11.83 -3.12 -1.35
N PHE A 63 11.93 -4.10 -2.24
CA PHE A 63 10.77 -4.78 -2.79
C PHE A 63 10.28 -5.84 -1.81
N PHE A 64 9.01 -5.74 -1.44
CA PHE A 64 8.31 -6.70 -0.61
C PHE A 64 7.29 -7.43 -1.48
N SER A 65 7.35 -8.76 -1.49
CA SER A 65 6.34 -9.63 -2.10
C SER A 65 5.91 -10.66 -1.06
N PRO A 66 4.63 -10.67 -0.64
CA PRO A 66 4.17 -11.67 0.31
C PRO A 66 4.26 -13.08 -0.29
N PRO A 67 4.83 -14.07 0.43
CA PRO A 67 4.83 -15.45 -0.02
C PRO A 67 3.42 -15.97 -0.28
N ALA A 68 3.25 -16.76 -1.33
CA ALA A 68 1.98 -17.41 -1.71
C ALA A 68 0.79 -16.47 -1.97
N GLN A 69 1.03 -15.18 -2.23
CA GLN A 69 -0.02 -14.23 -2.62
C GLN A 69 0.14 -13.82 -4.10
N SER A 70 -0.90 -13.18 -4.64
CA SER A 70 -0.83 -12.58 -5.97
C SER A 70 0.37 -11.64 -6.09
N PRO A 71 1.13 -11.63 -7.20
CA PRO A 71 2.21 -10.66 -7.42
C PRO A 71 1.75 -9.20 -7.28
N LEU A 72 0.46 -8.92 -7.49
CA LEU A 72 -0.14 -7.60 -7.27
C LEU A 72 -0.13 -7.14 -5.81
N ALA A 73 0.04 -8.06 -4.85
CA ALA A 73 0.23 -7.78 -3.44
C ALA A 73 1.60 -7.18 -3.13
N GLY A 74 2.54 -7.32 -4.06
CA GLY A 74 3.89 -6.81 -3.93
C GLY A 74 3.96 -5.29 -4.04
N GLY A 75 5.12 -4.75 -3.69
CA GLY A 75 5.43 -3.34 -3.89
C GLY A 75 6.69 -2.93 -3.16
N VAL A 76 6.99 -1.65 -3.24
CA VAL A 76 8.16 -1.09 -2.56
C VAL A 76 7.76 -0.62 -1.17
N ARG A 77 8.57 -0.98 -0.18
CA ARG A 77 8.49 -0.51 1.20
C ARG A 77 9.77 0.21 1.55
N PHE A 78 9.75 0.92 2.68
CA PHE A 78 10.93 1.54 3.25
C PHE A 78 11.23 0.93 4.61
N ARG A 79 12.45 0.45 4.77
CA ARG A 79 12.99 -0.06 6.03
C ARG A 79 13.79 1.05 6.70
N VAL A 80 13.33 1.52 7.85
CA VAL A 80 14.04 2.50 8.66
C VAL A 80 15.20 1.83 9.36
N VAL A 81 16.39 2.39 9.17
CA VAL A 81 17.64 2.01 9.83
C VAL A 81 18.26 3.31 10.32
N PRO A 82 18.30 3.60 11.64
CA PRO A 82 18.65 4.93 12.14
C PRO A 82 20.08 5.38 11.83
N GLN A 83 21.01 4.44 11.68
CA GLN A 83 22.42 4.69 11.45
C GLN A 83 22.88 4.02 10.15
N ALA A 84 23.74 4.72 9.40
CA ALA A 84 24.34 4.16 8.19
C ALA A 84 25.18 2.93 8.57
N PRO A 85 24.89 1.74 8.01
CA PRO A 85 25.64 0.55 8.34
C PRO A 85 27.01 0.57 7.66
N ALA A 86 28.03 0.03 8.35
CA ALA A 86 29.27 -0.35 7.70
C ALA A 86 28.99 -1.35 6.56
N PRO A 87 29.82 -1.41 5.49
CA PRO A 87 29.58 -2.27 4.34
C PRO A 87 29.34 -3.75 4.67
N ASN A 88 30.02 -4.29 5.69
CA ASN A 88 29.87 -5.66 6.17
C ASN A 88 28.70 -5.88 7.16
N ARG A 89 27.92 -4.83 7.48
CA ARG A 89 26.81 -4.86 8.45
C ARG A 89 25.45 -4.51 7.85
N VAL A 90 25.36 -4.36 6.52
CA VAL A 90 24.12 -3.98 5.83
C VAL A 90 22.99 -4.98 6.09
N GLY A 91 23.24 -6.29 5.92
CA GLY A 91 22.26 -7.34 6.17
C GLY A 91 21.70 -7.33 7.60
N PRO A 92 22.56 -7.42 8.64
CA PRO A 92 22.13 -7.32 10.03
C PRO A 92 21.40 -6.01 10.37
N ALA A 93 21.86 -4.86 9.85
CA ALA A 93 21.21 -3.58 10.07
C ALA A 93 19.83 -3.50 9.43
N PHE A 94 19.68 -4.04 8.21
CA PHE A 94 18.39 -4.16 7.54
C PHE A 94 17.43 -5.08 8.33
N ALA A 95 17.92 -6.22 8.81
CA ALA A 95 17.14 -7.17 9.60
C ALA A 95 16.65 -6.55 10.91
N ALA A 96 17.50 -5.82 11.63
CA ALA A 96 17.18 -5.12 12.88
C ALA A 96 16.32 -3.85 12.70
N GLY A 97 16.31 -3.27 11.50
CA GLY A 97 15.44 -2.15 11.16
C GLY A 97 13.96 -2.52 11.17
N HIS A 98 13.10 -1.50 11.14
CA HIS A 98 11.65 -1.69 11.10
C HIS A 98 11.04 -1.04 9.86
N ASP A 99 9.88 -1.51 9.43
CA ASP A 99 9.16 -0.86 8.35
C ASP A 99 8.71 0.54 8.78
N LEU A 100 8.79 1.48 7.85
CA LEU A 100 8.25 2.82 8.00
C LEU A 100 6.73 2.77 8.09
N LEU A 101 6.13 3.30 9.16
CA LEU A 101 4.69 3.18 9.40
C LEU A 101 3.95 4.45 8.98
N MET A 102 2.74 4.27 8.43
CA MET A 102 1.78 5.35 8.19
C MET A 102 0.99 5.67 9.47
N ALA A 103 0.17 6.74 9.47
CA ALA A 103 -0.65 7.15 10.62
C ALA A 103 -1.55 6.04 11.20
N HIS A 104 -2.17 5.25 10.31
CA HIS A 104 -2.99 4.09 10.68
C HIS A 104 -2.14 2.86 11.08
N GLY A 105 -0.82 3.02 11.11
CA GLY A 105 0.19 2.07 11.54
C GLY A 105 0.48 0.89 10.60
N LEU A 106 -0.04 0.90 9.37
CA LEU A 106 0.42 -0.08 8.38
C LEU A 106 1.73 0.41 7.76
N PRO A 107 2.61 -0.51 7.31
CA PRO A 107 3.79 -0.14 6.57
C PRO A 107 3.47 0.76 5.38
N TRP A 108 4.28 1.81 5.20
CA TRP A 108 4.31 2.58 3.97
C TRP A 108 4.62 1.62 2.83
N HIS A 109 3.78 1.68 1.80
CA HIS A 109 3.80 0.74 0.69
C HIS A 109 3.44 1.49 -0.59
N LEU A 110 4.32 1.39 -1.58
CA LEU A 110 4.08 1.81 -2.94
C LEU A 110 3.75 0.56 -3.78
N PRO A 111 2.47 0.33 -4.13
CA PRO A 111 2.05 -0.90 -4.78
C PRO A 111 2.75 -1.13 -6.12
N VAL A 112 3.07 -2.39 -6.43
CA VAL A 112 3.75 -2.73 -7.69
C VAL A 112 2.96 -2.30 -8.92
N TRP A 113 1.63 -2.38 -8.88
CA TRP A 113 0.79 -1.95 -9.99
C TRP A 113 0.96 -0.45 -10.27
N GLU A 114 1.13 0.37 -9.23
CA GLU A 114 1.30 1.82 -9.38
C GLU A 114 2.65 2.14 -10.03
N ILE A 115 3.70 1.43 -9.61
CA ILE A 115 5.05 1.55 -10.17
C ILE A 115 5.07 1.15 -11.65
N LEU A 116 4.40 0.06 -12.01
CA LEU A 116 4.42 -0.48 -13.36
C LEU A 116 3.60 0.36 -14.36
N THR A 117 2.53 1.01 -13.90
CA THR A 117 1.56 1.71 -14.77
C THR A 117 1.84 3.21 -14.89
N ARG A 118 2.38 3.85 -13.85
CA ARG A 118 2.55 5.32 -13.84
C ARG A 118 3.92 5.76 -14.35
N ARG A 119 3.93 6.74 -15.26
CA ARG A 119 5.15 7.33 -15.81
C ARG A 119 6.09 7.93 -14.75
N ALA A 120 5.53 8.46 -13.67
CA ALA A 120 6.31 9.06 -12.57
C ALA A 120 7.28 8.09 -11.88
N TYR A 121 7.07 6.78 -12.05
CA TYR A 121 7.91 5.74 -11.45
C TYR A 121 8.73 4.97 -12.48
N SER A 122 9.02 5.56 -13.65
CA SER A 122 9.83 4.92 -14.70
C SER A 122 11.14 4.37 -14.16
N CYS A 123 11.89 5.15 -13.38
CA CYS A 123 13.16 4.70 -12.80
C CYS A 123 13.00 3.47 -11.87
N LEU A 124 11.98 3.48 -11.00
CA LEU A 124 11.70 2.33 -10.11
C LEU A 124 11.24 1.10 -10.90
N ARG A 125 10.39 1.31 -11.92
CA ARG A 125 9.94 0.24 -12.81
C ARG A 125 11.13 -0.42 -13.50
N ASP A 126 12.06 0.37 -14.03
CA ASP A 126 13.20 -0.16 -14.77
C ASP A 126 14.12 -0.98 -13.85
N VAL A 127 14.26 -0.58 -12.57
CA VAL A 127 14.95 -1.39 -11.55
C VAL A 127 14.21 -2.70 -11.28
N LEU A 128 12.89 -2.66 -11.06
CA LEU A 128 12.11 -3.87 -10.77
C LEU A 128 12.12 -4.88 -11.92
N VAL A 129 12.13 -4.40 -13.16
CA VAL A 129 12.23 -5.27 -14.35
C VAL A 129 13.64 -5.84 -14.48
N LYS A 130 14.68 -4.99 -14.31
CA LYS A 130 16.09 -5.41 -14.38
C LYS A 130 16.44 -6.46 -13.34
N ASP A 131 15.91 -6.33 -12.13
CA ASP A 131 16.16 -7.26 -11.02
C ASP A 131 15.18 -8.46 -11.00
N GLU A 132 14.33 -8.59 -12.03
CA GLU A 132 13.31 -9.64 -12.17
C GLU A 132 12.29 -9.70 -11.01
N LEU A 133 12.16 -8.61 -10.24
CA LEU A 133 11.26 -8.48 -9.10
C LEU A 133 9.81 -8.24 -9.54
N ALA A 134 9.60 -7.62 -10.70
CA ALA A 134 8.29 -7.42 -11.31
C ALA A 134 8.35 -7.68 -12.83
N PRO A 135 8.09 -8.92 -13.28
CA PRO A 135 8.26 -9.28 -14.69
C PRO A 135 7.27 -8.51 -15.59
N GLY A 136 7.68 -8.23 -16.83
CA GLY A 136 6.92 -7.40 -17.78
C GLY A 136 5.47 -7.85 -18.01
N ARG A 137 5.17 -9.16 -17.92
CA ARG A 137 3.80 -9.69 -17.99
C ARG A 137 2.87 -9.13 -16.91
N LEU A 138 3.40 -8.82 -15.72
CA LEU A 138 2.65 -8.22 -14.62
C LEU A 138 2.18 -6.81 -15.00
N ARG A 139 2.95 -6.07 -15.81
CA ARG A 139 2.57 -4.73 -16.28
C ARG A 139 1.34 -4.77 -17.18
N LEU A 140 1.25 -5.75 -18.09
CA LEU A 140 0.08 -5.94 -18.96
C LEU A 140 -1.17 -6.21 -18.12
N ALA A 141 -1.05 -7.09 -17.12
CA ALA A 141 -2.12 -7.35 -16.16
C ALA A 141 -2.52 -6.07 -15.40
N CYS A 142 -1.55 -5.28 -14.90
CA CYS A 142 -1.81 -4.04 -14.18
C CYS A 142 -2.54 -2.97 -15.02
N ASN A 143 -2.27 -2.88 -16.33
CA ASN A 143 -2.96 -1.93 -17.21
C ASN A 143 -4.45 -2.25 -17.39
N SER A 144 -4.84 -3.51 -17.22
CA SER A 144 -6.26 -3.92 -17.25
C SER A 144 -7.01 -3.62 -15.96
N LEU A 145 -6.31 -3.19 -14.91
CA LEU A 145 -6.91 -2.95 -13.60
C LEU A 145 -7.55 -1.56 -13.58
N SER A 146 -8.87 -1.49 -13.45
CA SER A 146 -9.60 -0.24 -13.19
C SER A 146 -9.43 0.22 -11.72
N ILE A 147 -8.19 0.28 -11.23
CA ILE A 147 -7.85 0.65 -9.86
C ILE A 147 -7.14 2.02 -9.83
N THR A 148 -7.48 2.80 -8.82
CA THR A 148 -6.87 4.10 -8.52
C THR A 148 -5.84 3.96 -7.40
N ARG A 149 -5.01 4.99 -7.19
CA ARG A 149 -4.02 5.04 -6.08
C ARG A 149 -4.65 4.74 -4.72
N ASP A 150 -5.87 5.23 -4.55
CA ASP A 150 -6.61 5.15 -3.31
C ASP A 150 -7.31 3.78 -3.14
N SER A 151 -7.17 2.87 -4.11
CA SER A 151 -7.78 1.54 -4.09
C SER A 151 -7.13 0.67 -3.04
N VAL A 152 -7.96 0.07 -2.19
CA VAL A 152 -7.53 -0.90 -1.19
C VAL A 152 -7.55 -2.27 -1.85
N LEU A 153 -6.36 -2.82 -2.12
CA LEU A 153 -6.22 -4.19 -2.60
C LEU A 153 -6.12 -5.14 -1.42
N VAL A 154 -7.04 -6.10 -1.36
CA VAL A 154 -7.04 -7.20 -0.39
C VAL A 154 -6.65 -8.47 -1.13
N THR A 155 -5.40 -8.88 -0.97
CA THR A 155 -4.81 -9.99 -1.74
C THR A 155 -4.79 -11.32 -1.00
N ALA A 156 -5.17 -11.32 0.28
CA ALA A 156 -5.37 -12.53 1.08
C ALA A 156 -6.35 -12.25 2.24
N LEU A 157 -7.00 -13.30 2.71
CA LEU A 157 -7.77 -13.27 3.96
C LEU A 157 -6.83 -12.94 5.13
N GLY A 158 -7.34 -12.22 6.12
CA GLY A 158 -6.54 -11.82 7.29
C GLY A 158 -5.61 -10.61 7.06
N MET A 159 -5.42 -10.16 5.82
CA MET A 159 -4.62 -8.97 5.54
C MET A 159 -5.24 -7.72 6.17
N PRO A 160 -4.47 -6.96 6.97
CA PRO A 160 -4.97 -5.71 7.52
C PRO A 160 -5.03 -4.64 6.44
N TRP A 161 -6.16 -3.95 6.38
CA TRP A 161 -6.34 -2.75 5.56
C TRP A 161 -6.85 -1.60 6.43
N ALA A 162 -6.59 -0.37 5.99
CA ALA A 162 -7.07 0.83 6.66
C ALA A 162 -8.50 1.13 6.22
N VAL A 163 -9.37 1.46 7.18
CA VAL A 163 -10.80 1.69 6.94
C VAL A 163 -11.27 2.93 7.71
N ASP A 164 -12.13 3.74 7.09
CA ASP A 164 -12.81 4.87 7.73
C ASP A 164 -14.20 4.46 8.19
N TRP A 165 -14.41 4.43 9.50
CA TRP A 165 -15.69 4.03 10.09
C TRP A 165 -16.75 5.12 10.06
N SER A 166 -16.40 6.36 9.68
CA SER A 166 -17.38 7.45 9.53
C SER A 166 -18.35 7.24 8.36
N THR A 167 -18.09 6.23 7.54
CA THR A 167 -18.70 5.99 6.24
C THR A 167 -19.64 4.78 6.34
N GLU A 168 -20.64 4.67 5.46
CA GLU A 168 -21.54 3.50 5.47
C GLU A 168 -20.88 2.27 4.85
N PHE A 169 -20.04 2.51 3.84
CA PHE A 169 -19.39 1.46 3.07
C PHE A 169 -17.96 1.84 2.69
N SER A 170 -17.10 0.83 2.66
CA SER A 170 -15.76 0.92 2.10
C SER A 170 -15.64 0.05 0.85
N ARG A 171 -15.09 0.63 -0.21
CA ARG A 171 -14.75 -0.10 -1.42
C ARG A 171 -13.37 -0.75 -1.29
N ILE A 172 -13.33 -2.06 -1.49
CA ILE A 172 -12.10 -2.84 -1.57
C ILE A 172 -12.03 -3.59 -2.90
N TYR A 173 -10.83 -4.02 -3.29
CA TYR A 173 -10.60 -4.86 -4.45
C TYR A 173 -9.97 -6.17 -3.98
N VAL A 174 -10.72 -7.26 -4.08
CA VAL A 174 -10.25 -8.58 -3.70
C VAL A 174 -9.45 -9.17 -4.86
N VAL A 175 -8.21 -9.55 -4.59
CA VAL A 175 -7.31 -10.14 -5.58
C VAL A 175 -7.06 -11.59 -5.24
N ALA A 176 -7.69 -12.50 -5.98
CA ALA A 176 -7.34 -13.92 -5.91
C ALA A 176 -6.11 -14.22 -6.79
N PRO A 177 -5.33 -15.27 -6.47
CA PRO A 177 -4.28 -15.75 -7.35
C PRO A 177 -4.82 -15.98 -8.76
N HIS A 178 -4.15 -15.46 -9.79
CA HIS A 178 -4.51 -15.60 -11.21
C HIS A 178 -5.83 -14.96 -11.67
N HIS A 179 -6.51 -14.18 -10.84
CA HIS A 179 -7.77 -13.52 -11.21
C HIS A 179 -7.62 -12.00 -11.29
N HIS A 180 -8.46 -11.38 -12.10
CA HIS A 180 -8.61 -9.93 -12.06
C HIS A 180 -9.18 -9.49 -10.70
N PRO A 181 -8.72 -8.37 -10.13
CA PRO A 181 -9.29 -7.77 -8.93
C PRO A 181 -10.79 -7.56 -9.09
N VAL A 182 -11.56 -8.07 -8.13
CA VAL A 182 -13.00 -7.90 -8.07
C VAL A 182 -13.31 -6.83 -7.04
N ALA A 183 -14.05 -5.78 -7.46
CA ALA A 183 -14.53 -4.77 -6.52
C ALA A 183 -15.57 -5.39 -5.58
N ALA A 184 -15.41 -5.17 -4.28
CA ALA A 184 -16.35 -5.54 -3.25
C ALA A 184 -16.65 -4.34 -2.35
N MET A 185 -17.88 -4.29 -1.83
CA MET A 185 -18.32 -3.25 -0.91
C MET A 185 -18.48 -3.85 0.48
N VAL A 186 -17.76 -3.30 1.46
CA VAL A 186 -17.83 -3.73 2.86
C VAL A 186 -18.70 -2.74 3.63
N ARG A 187 -19.86 -3.19 4.12
CA ARG A 187 -20.75 -2.38 4.96
C ARG A 187 -20.21 -2.28 6.38
N HIS A 188 -20.22 -1.08 6.94
CA HIS A 188 -19.79 -0.84 8.32
C HIS A 188 -20.97 -1.07 9.28
N PRO A 189 -20.88 -2.03 10.23
CA PRO A 189 -22.01 -2.42 11.07
C PRO A 189 -22.43 -1.33 12.08
N TRP A 190 -21.58 -0.34 12.32
CA TRP A 190 -21.81 0.73 13.29
C TRP A 190 -22.29 2.04 12.65
N TYR A 191 -22.48 2.05 11.34
CA TYR A 191 -23.03 3.22 10.66
C TYR A 191 -24.56 3.25 10.84
N SER A 192 -25.06 4.33 11.45
CA SER A 192 -26.50 4.60 11.59
C SER A 192 -26.92 5.76 10.69
N ARG A 193 -27.97 5.55 9.89
CA ARG A 193 -28.60 6.61 9.11
C ARG A 193 -29.51 7.52 9.96
N ALA A 194 -29.87 7.08 11.17
CA ALA A 194 -30.86 7.74 12.03
C ALA A 194 -30.26 8.85 12.93
N SER A 195 -28.97 8.78 13.23
CA SER A 195 -28.25 9.83 13.96
C SER A 195 -27.55 10.75 12.97
N GLU A 196 -27.82 12.07 13.03
CA GLU A 196 -27.21 13.15 12.21
C GLU A 196 -25.82 12.83 11.63
N ARG A 197 -25.77 12.15 10.48
CA ARG A 197 -24.60 11.93 9.59
C ARG A 197 -23.21 11.77 10.27
N LYS A 198 -23.14 11.20 11.46
CA LYS A 198 -21.89 10.97 12.17
C LYS A 198 -21.94 9.57 12.74
N ALA A 199 -21.08 8.70 12.21
CA ALA A 199 -20.78 7.46 12.93
C ALA A 199 -20.32 7.85 14.35
N PRO A 200 -20.72 7.08 15.38
CA PRO A 200 -20.31 7.35 16.77
C PRO A 200 -18.79 7.21 16.98
N TYR A 201 -18.06 6.75 15.97
CA TYR A 201 -16.62 6.59 15.98
C TYR A 201 -15.99 7.35 14.82
N SER A 202 -15.10 8.30 15.13
CA SER A 202 -14.12 8.85 14.19
C SER A 202 -12.81 8.10 14.40
N GLY A 203 -12.27 7.45 13.36
CA GLY A 203 -11.01 6.73 13.50
C GLY A 203 -10.70 5.75 12.39
N THR A 204 -9.44 5.32 12.38
CA THR A 204 -8.87 4.40 11.39
C THR A 204 -8.50 3.12 12.11
N SER A 205 -8.98 1.96 11.65
CA SER A 205 -8.62 0.68 12.28
C SER A 205 -7.96 -0.29 11.30
N ARG A 206 -7.24 -1.27 11.83
CA ARG A 206 -6.75 -2.43 11.06
C ARG A 206 -7.79 -3.54 11.18
N ARG A 207 -8.27 -4.05 10.05
CA ARG A 207 -9.17 -5.21 10.05
C ARG A 207 -8.59 -6.35 9.22
N PRO A 208 -8.53 -7.59 9.76
CA PRO A 208 -8.38 -8.76 8.91
C PRO A 208 -9.63 -8.91 8.05
N PHE A 209 -9.47 -9.17 6.75
CA PHE A 209 -10.59 -9.57 5.91
C PHE A 209 -11.05 -10.97 6.31
N GLN A 210 -12.32 -11.11 6.71
CA GLN A 210 -12.96 -12.38 7.06
C GLN A 210 -14.26 -12.52 6.26
N ILE A 211 -14.46 -13.69 5.64
CA ILE A 211 -15.72 -14.04 4.98
C ILE A 211 -16.48 -14.91 5.98
N ASN A 212 -17.54 -14.35 6.57
CA ASN A 212 -18.47 -15.16 7.35
C ASN A 212 -19.49 -15.75 6.38
N LYS A 213 -19.54 -17.09 6.27
CA LYS A 213 -20.67 -17.77 5.66
C LYS A 213 -21.88 -17.52 6.57
N THR A 214 -22.87 -16.79 6.07
CA THR A 214 -24.23 -16.84 6.61
C THR A 214 -24.83 -18.19 6.21
N ASN A 215 -25.20 -19.00 7.20
CA ASN A 215 -26.07 -20.17 7.01
C ASN A 215 -27.46 -19.73 6.53
#